data_AF-A0A9D2SG60-F1
#
_entry.id   AF-A0A9D2SG60-F1
#
_cell.length_a   1.000
_cell.length_b   1.000
_cell.length_c   1.000
_cell.angle_alpha   90.00
_cell.angle_beta   90.00
_cell.angle_gamma   90.00
#
_symmetry.space_group_name_H-M   'P 1'
#
loop_
_entity.id
_entity.type
_entity.pdbx_description
1 polymer ?
#
loop_
_entity_poly.entity_id
_entity_poly.type
_entity_poly.pdbx_seq_one_letter_code
_entity_poly.pdbx_strand_id
1 'polypeptide(L)'
;MRRKKRNAVILIVCALALAALGVLGFFVLSMEKHDRFSPQKFPPQKQESRAAVPASSHSEATANQVIEIELEEEEEEINYLETNGIFELPVSGSSGYASVPVGLYGETDENGEILAVLAPGDGFRICREAGNWWLVEADGMRGWVMHRYCMVNLPDLLPSIVYRVDNAKASLLRSSGKAIPGLTGEVLYQAYGWNPRLEREEFIVPVLYEMAKKIGKAQQSAAEDGNTLIIYEAFRPYEVQRRIAASLEALMAADAEVLEGVNRGPWSEGWFVATRISNHQRGYAIDVSLGAVTGREESRSGSYVYSRITDAAEYEMPSPMHELSAAAVCFENPISSGDREAWKTAAPAQTMTPAASLLQRYCTEAGMSPLASEWWHFNDLDCRDALGEQAGTGQFFIDAVYSVPPEDF
;
A
#
# COMPACT_ATOMS: atom_id res chain seq x y z
N MET A 1 17.06 -46.17 -42.58
CA MET A 1 16.22 -45.36 -41.66
C MET A 1 16.83 -45.05 -40.29
N ARG A 2 17.59 -45.94 -39.63
CA ARG A 2 18.13 -45.70 -38.27
C ARG A 2 19.18 -44.57 -38.14
N ARG A 3 20.04 -44.35 -39.15
CA ARG A 3 21.07 -43.27 -39.13
C ARG A 3 20.48 -41.85 -39.19
N LYS A 4 19.43 -41.63 -40.00
CA LYS A 4 18.77 -40.31 -40.10
C LYS A 4 18.08 -39.90 -38.79
N LYS A 5 17.44 -40.84 -38.09
CA LYS A 5 16.83 -40.57 -36.77
C LYS A 5 17.86 -40.23 -35.70
N ARG A 6 19.04 -40.88 -35.71
CA ARG A 6 20.11 -40.62 -34.74
C ARG A 6 20.75 -39.23 -34.94
N ASN A 7 20.90 -38.79 -36.18
CA ASN A 7 21.42 -37.44 -36.48
C ASN A 7 20.42 -36.34 -36.13
N ALA A 8 19.12 -36.58 -36.29
CA ALA A 8 18.08 -35.63 -35.90
C ALA A 8 18.02 -35.43 -34.38
N VAL A 9 18.17 -36.50 -33.59
CA VAL A 9 18.19 -36.41 -32.11
C VAL A 9 19.42 -35.64 -31.62
N ILE A 10 20.60 -35.84 -32.22
CA ILE A 10 21.82 -35.11 -31.84
C ILE A 10 21.67 -33.60 -32.11
N LEU A 11 21.09 -33.22 -33.26
CA LEU A 11 20.85 -31.81 -33.59
C LEU A 11 19.88 -31.13 -32.61
N ILE A 12 18.83 -31.82 -32.17
CA ILE A 12 17.86 -31.29 -31.20
C ILE A 12 18.53 -31.12 -29.82
N VAL A 13 19.33 -32.09 -29.38
CA VAL A 13 20.06 -31.99 -28.10
C VAL A 13 21.08 -30.86 -28.12
N CYS A 14 21.80 -30.66 -29.24
CA CYS A 14 22.72 -29.53 -29.38
C CYS A 14 22.00 -28.17 -29.41
N ALA A 15 20.83 -28.08 -30.05
CA ALA A 15 20.03 -26.86 -30.07
C ALA A 15 19.50 -26.50 -28.67
N LEU A 16 19.04 -27.49 -27.90
CA LEU A 16 18.57 -27.29 -26.51
C LEU A 16 19.72 -26.89 -25.57
N ALA A 17 20.92 -27.46 -25.75
CA ALA A 17 22.09 -27.07 -24.96
C ALA A 17 22.57 -25.64 -25.25
N LEU A 18 22.50 -25.20 -26.51
CA LEU A 18 22.82 -23.82 -26.89
C LEU A 18 21.79 -22.82 -26.36
N ALA A 19 20.50 -23.18 -26.36
CA ALA A 19 19.45 -22.35 -25.76
C ALA A 19 19.64 -22.19 -24.24
N ALA A 20 19.99 -23.28 -23.53
CA ALA A 20 20.27 -23.25 -22.09
C ALA A 20 21.49 -22.37 -21.75
N LEU A 21 22.55 -22.40 -22.56
CA LEU A 21 23.72 -21.54 -22.40
C LEU A 21 23.39 -20.06 -22.67
N GLY A 22 22.51 -19.76 -23.63
CA GLY A 22 22.03 -18.40 -23.90
C GLY A 22 21.23 -17.81 -22.73
N VAL A 23 20.36 -18.61 -22.12
CA VAL A 23 19.58 -18.19 -20.94
C VAL A 23 20.48 -17.97 -19.72
N LEU A 24 21.48 -18.83 -19.50
CA LEU A 24 22.43 -18.68 -18.40
C LEU A 24 23.33 -17.44 -18.58
N GLY A 25 23.76 -17.16 -19.82
CA GLY A 25 24.54 -15.96 -20.15
C GLY A 25 23.77 -14.66 -19.94
N PHE A 26 22.46 -14.65 -20.23
CA PHE A 26 21.59 -13.49 -19.99
C PHE A 26 21.37 -13.24 -18.49
N PHE A 27 21.22 -14.30 -17.69
CA PHE A 27 21.09 -14.19 -16.23
C PHE A 27 22.37 -13.65 -15.57
N VAL A 28 23.56 -14.12 -15.98
CA VAL A 28 24.83 -13.66 -15.41
C VAL A 28 25.11 -12.19 -15.75
N LEU A 29 24.81 -11.75 -16.99
CA LEU A 29 24.95 -10.34 -17.39
C LEU A 29 23.94 -9.40 -16.71
N SER A 30 22.77 -9.90 -16.28
CA SER A 30 21.80 -9.12 -15.53
C SER A 30 22.18 -8.94 -14.06
N MET A 31 22.94 -9.89 -13.48
CA MET A 31 23.41 -9.77 -12.09
C MET A 31 24.55 -8.75 -11.91
N GLU A 32 25.41 -8.57 -12.91
CA GLU A 32 26.52 -7.60 -12.84
C GLU A 32 26.07 -6.12 -12.86
N LYS A 33 24.81 -5.83 -13.19
CA LYS A 33 24.28 -4.45 -13.20
C LYS A 33 23.75 -3.95 -11.85
N HIS A 34 23.59 -4.81 -10.84
CA HIS A 34 22.98 -4.42 -9.57
C HIS A 34 23.95 -4.16 -8.40
N ASP A 35 25.25 -4.40 -8.56
CA ASP A 35 26.24 -4.17 -7.48
C ASP A 35 26.97 -2.83 -7.60
N ARG A 36 26.27 -1.71 -7.36
CA ARG A 36 26.89 -0.47 -6.86
C ARG A 36 25.88 0.36 -6.06
N PHE A 37 25.67 0.03 -4.79
CA PHE A 37 25.22 1.01 -3.82
C PHE A 37 26.05 0.90 -2.54
N SER A 38 26.93 1.88 -2.35
CA SER A 38 27.68 2.10 -1.11
C SER A 38 26.89 3.10 -0.26
N PRO A 39 26.69 2.84 1.04
CA PRO A 39 25.91 3.75 1.90
C PRO A 39 26.65 5.08 2.09
N GLN A 40 26.07 6.18 1.63
CA GLN A 40 26.52 7.53 1.98
C GLN A 40 26.12 7.86 3.42
N LYS A 41 27.10 8.21 4.25
CA LYS A 41 26.90 8.78 5.58
C LYS A 41 26.61 10.27 5.44
N PHE A 42 25.44 10.73 5.89
CA PHE A 42 25.09 12.14 5.95
C PHE A 42 25.76 12.83 7.15
N PRO A 43 26.34 14.04 6.98
CA PRO A 43 26.84 14.85 8.08
C PRO A 43 25.71 15.64 8.77
N PRO A 44 25.86 16.01 10.06
CA PRO A 44 24.80 16.65 10.84
C PRO A 44 24.58 18.11 10.42
N GLN A 45 23.31 18.52 10.32
CA GLN A 45 22.88 19.90 10.07
C GLN A 45 23.22 20.81 11.26
N LYS A 46 23.82 21.97 10.96
CA LYS A 46 24.01 23.08 11.91
C LYS A 46 22.73 23.92 11.99
N GLN A 47 22.31 24.15 13.23
CA GLN A 47 21.24 25.05 13.62
C GLN A 47 21.77 26.50 13.60
N GLU A 48 21.26 27.35 12.72
CA GLU A 48 21.55 28.79 12.77
C GLU A 48 20.40 29.55 13.45
N SER A 49 20.73 30.16 14.58
CA SER A 49 19.89 31.05 15.37
C SER A 49 19.82 32.44 14.72
N ARG A 50 18.61 32.95 14.45
CA ARG A 50 18.39 34.31 13.94
C ARG A 50 18.41 35.32 15.10
N ALA A 51 19.39 36.21 15.10
CA ALA A 51 19.49 37.33 16.03
C ALA A 51 18.66 38.55 15.54
N ALA A 52 18.06 39.27 16.47
CA ALA A 52 17.28 40.48 16.26
C ALA A 52 18.16 41.71 15.97
N VAL A 53 17.65 42.66 15.17
CA VAL A 53 18.26 43.98 14.92
C VAL A 53 17.24 45.08 15.26
N PRO A 54 17.63 46.19 15.93
CA PRO A 54 16.71 47.21 16.41
C PRO A 54 16.51 48.39 15.44
N ALA A 55 15.50 49.19 15.74
CA ALA A 55 14.97 50.32 14.98
C ALA A 55 15.69 51.68 15.18
N SER A 56 15.65 52.53 14.14
CA SER A 56 15.83 54.01 14.13
C SER A 56 15.85 54.45 12.66
N SER A 57 15.00 55.30 12.06
CA SER A 57 14.50 56.68 12.30
C SER A 57 14.93 57.64 11.15
N HIS A 58 13.93 58.38 10.60
CA HIS A 58 13.97 59.59 9.73
C HIS A 58 14.56 59.46 8.29
N SER A 59 14.11 60.12 7.22
CA SER A 59 13.15 61.22 6.96
C SER A 59 12.72 61.23 5.46
N GLU A 60 11.65 61.96 5.18
CA GLU A 60 10.95 62.23 3.91
C GLU A 60 11.78 62.49 2.62
N ALA A 61 11.29 61.95 1.50
CA ALA A 61 11.24 62.65 0.21
C ALA A 61 10.12 62.06 -0.66
N THR A 62 9.23 62.93 -1.11
CA THR A 62 8.06 62.67 -1.95
C THR A 62 8.45 62.23 -3.36
N ALA A 63 7.95 61.06 -3.76
CA ALA A 63 7.85 60.65 -5.15
C ALA A 63 6.50 59.96 -5.34
N ASN A 64 5.74 60.38 -6.36
CA ASN A 64 4.53 59.72 -6.81
C ASN A 64 4.84 58.24 -7.11
N GLN A 65 4.54 57.36 -6.15
CA GLN A 65 4.39 55.95 -6.40
C GLN A 65 2.94 55.72 -6.81
N VAL A 66 2.77 55.36 -8.08
CA VAL A 66 1.62 54.56 -8.50
C VAL A 66 1.66 53.33 -7.60
N ILE A 67 0.72 53.23 -6.66
CA ILE A 67 0.51 51.98 -5.93
C ILE A 67 -0.17 51.06 -6.93
N GLU A 68 0.64 50.29 -7.68
CA GLU A 68 0.17 49.02 -8.19
C GLU A 68 -0.14 48.19 -6.95
N ILE A 69 -1.42 48.13 -6.61
CA ILE A 69 -1.94 47.08 -5.74
C ILE A 69 -1.78 45.82 -6.58
N GLU A 70 -0.67 45.10 -6.42
CA GLU A 70 -0.66 43.67 -6.69
C GLU A 70 -1.73 43.10 -5.78
N LEU A 71 -2.92 42.89 -6.36
CA LEU A 71 -3.88 41.96 -5.81
C LEU A 71 -3.15 40.62 -5.86
N GLU A 72 -2.58 40.19 -4.74
CA GLU A 72 -2.29 38.79 -4.53
C GLU A 72 -3.63 38.09 -4.80
N GLU A 73 -3.74 37.40 -5.94
CA GLU A 73 -4.85 36.51 -6.19
C GLU A 73 -4.77 35.48 -5.06
N GLU A 74 -5.70 35.56 -4.10
CA GLU A 74 -5.86 34.51 -3.09
C GLU A 74 -6.13 33.23 -3.87
N GLU A 75 -5.10 32.39 -4.03
CA GLU A 75 -5.23 31.07 -4.63
C GLU A 75 -6.32 30.33 -3.85
N GLU A 76 -7.42 30.00 -4.55
CA GLU A 76 -8.61 29.43 -3.93
C GLU A 76 -8.25 28.07 -3.32
N GLU A 77 -8.31 27.98 -2.00
CA GLU A 77 -8.02 26.75 -1.27
C GLU A 77 -9.14 25.73 -1.48
N ILE A 78 -8.81 24.57 -2.06
CA ILE A 78 -9.79 23.56 -2.41
C ILE A 78 -9.80 22.44 -1.36
N ASN A 79 -10.90 22.31 -0.62
CA ASN A 79 -11.18 21.11 0.14
C ASN A 79 -11.77 20.04 -0.80
N TYR A 80 -10.92 19.14 -1.30
CA TYR A 80 -11.37 18.13 -2.26
C TYR A 80 -12.40 17.18 -1.64
N LEU A 81 -12.30 16.87 -0.35
CA LEU A 81 -13.21 15.97 0.34
C LEU A 81 -14.65 16.48 0.31
N GLU A 82 -14.86 17.79 0.46
CA GLU A 82 -16.18 18.41 0.34
C GLU A 82 -16.76 18.31 -1.08
N THR A 83 -15.89 18.22 -2.09
CA THR A 83 -16.29 18.16 -3.50
C THR A 83 -16.67 16.74 -3.94
N ASN A 84 -15.88 15.74 -3.57
CA ASN A 84 -16.05 14.36 -4.04
C ASN A 84 -16.68 13.40 -3.01
N GLY A 85 -16.66 13.77 -1.72
CA GLY A 85 -17.22 12.99 -0.62
C GLY A 85 -16.46 11.73 -0.22
N ILE A 86 -15.29 11.45 -0.79
CA ILE A 86 -14.54 10.20 -0.54
C ILE A 86 -13.07 10.48 -0.17
N PHE A 87 -12.31 11.11 -1.06
CA PHE A 87 -10.88 11.34 -0.91
C PHE A 87 -10.56 12.75 -0.44
N GLU A 88 -9.45 12.91 0.26
CA GLU A 88 -8.96 14.21 0.73
C GLU A 88 -8.14 14.94 -0.34
N LEU A 89 -7.58 14.19 -1.29
CA LEU A 89 -6.87 14.71 -2.45
C LEU A 89 -7.34 14.03 -3.75
N PRO A 90 -7.31 14.71 -4.92
CA PRO A 90 -7.77 14.15 -6.18
C PRO A 90 -6.91 12.99 -6.67
N VAL A 91 -7.49 12.08 -7.46
CA VAL A 91 -6.71 10.97 -8.03
C VAL A 91 -5.65 11.43 -9.06
N SER A 92 -5.87 12.59 -9.67
CA SER A 92 -4.86 13.26 -10.51
C SER A 92 -3.59 13.55 -9.70
N GLY A 93 -2.44 13.23 -10.28
CA GLY A 93 -1.13 13.38 -9.64
C GLY A 93 -0.74 12.22 -8.72
N SER A 94 -1.60 11.24 -8.48
CA SER A 94 -1.28 10.09 -7.63
C SER A 94 -0.41 9.05 -8.34
N SER A 95 0.35 8.28 -7.56
CA SER A 95 1.04 7.09 -8.06
C SER A 95 0.03 5.96 -8.25
N GLY A 96 0.08 5.31 -9.41
CA GLY A 96 -0.67 4.09 -9.69
C GLY A 96 0.24 2.95 -10.12
N TYR A 97 -0.25 1.73 -9.99
CA TYR A 97 0.49 0.51 -10.31
C TYR A 97 -0.41 -0.51 -10.97
N ALA A 98 0.08 -1.21 -12.00
CA ALA A 98 -0.67 -2.30 -12.61
C ALA A 98 -0.67 -3.53 -11.66
N SER A 99 -1.85 -4.05 -11.31
CA SER A 99 -1.96 -5.26 -10.45
C SER A 99 -1.85 -6.57 -11.23
N VAL A 100 -2.07 -6.48 -12.55
CA VAL A 100 -2.12 -7.53 -13.56
C VAL A 100 -1.51 -6.96 -14.85
N PRO A 101 -1.34 -7.73 -15.93
CA PRO A 101 -1.01 -7.12 -17.22
C PRO A 101 -2.15 -6.19 -17.67
N VAL A 102 -1.85 -4.91 -17.88
CA VAL A 102 -2.84 -3.87 -18.24
C VAL A 102 -2.47 -3.23 -19.57
N GLY A 103 -3.40 -3.21 -20.52
CA GLY A 103 -3.22 -2.48 -21.77
C GLY A 103 -3.23 -0.96 -21.54
N LEU A 104 -2.32 -0.27 -22.21
CA LEU A 104 -2.29 1.18 -22.32
C LEU A 104 -2.93 1.56 -23.67
N TYR A 105 -4.15 2.09 -23.63
CA TYR A 105 -4.97 2.35 -24.81
C TYR A 105 -4.82 3.79 -25.31
N GLY A 106 -4.97 4.01 -26.61
CA GLY A 106 -5.00 5.36 -27.18
C GLY A 106 -6.24 6.17 -26.77
N GLU A 107 -7.34 5.47 -26.47
CA GLU A 107 -8.65 6.04 -26.14
C GLU A 107 -9.36 5.21 -25.07
N THR A 108 -10.47 5.73 -24.53
CA THR A 108 -11.29 5.04 -23.51
C THR A 108 -12.22 4.01 -24.15
N ASP A 109 -11.68 3.09 -24.94
CA ASP A 109 -12.40 1.97 -25.57
C ASP A 109 -11.64 0.66 -25.33
N GLU A 110 -12.33 -0.35 -24.79
CA GLU A 110 -11.74 -1.67 -24.52
C GLU A 110 -11.33 -2.41 -25.81
N ASN A 111 -11.89 -2.00 -26.95
CA ASN A 111 -11.55 -2.52 -28.28
C ASN A 111 -10.61 -1.60 -29.05
N GLY A 112 -10.18 -0.49 -28.43
CA GLY A 112 -9.28 0.49 -29.04
C GLY A 112 -7.86 -0.03 -29.23
N GLU A 113 -7.04 0.78 -29.89
CA GLU A 113 -5.63 0.46 -30.09
C GLU A 113 -4.88 0.40 -28.75
N ILE A 114 -4.18 -0.72 -28.53
CA ILE A 114 -3.25 -0.91 -27.40
C ILE A 114 -1.87 -0.40 -27.84
N LEU A 115 -1.46 0.72 -27.25
CA LEU A 115 -0.16 1.36 -27.49
C LEU A 115 0.99 0.59 -26.84
N ALA A 116 0.74 0.07 -25.63
CA ALA A 116 1.68 -0.72 -24.84
C ALA A 116 0.94 -1.63 -23.85
N VAL A 117 1.64 -2.56 -23.20
CA VAL A 117 1.10 -3.34 -22.08
C VAL A 117 2.01 -3.15 -20.88
N LEU A 118 1.46 -2.68 -19.77
CA LEU A 118 2.12 -2.57 -18.49
C LEU A 118 2.12 -3.94 -17.81
N ALA A 119 3.27 -4.39 -17.33
CA ALA A 119 3.41 -5.60 -16.54
C ALA A 119 2.92 -5.39 -15.10
N PRO A 120 2.53 -6.46 -14.38
CA PRO A 120 2.22 -6.34 -12.95
C PRO A 120 3.39 -5.73 -12.17
N GLY A 121 3.10 -4.69 -11.39
CA GLY A 121 4.08 -3.92 -10.64
C GLY A 121 4.60 -2.67 -11.36
N ASP A 122 4.40 -2.56 -12.68
CA ASP A 122 4.77 -1.34 -13.40
C ASP A 122 4.00 -0.16 -12.83
N GLY A 123 4.74 0.88 -12.46
CA GLY A 123 4.19 2.10 -11.89
C GLY A 123 3.98 3.20 -12.93
N PHE A 124 3.08 4.11 -12.63
CA PHE A 124 2.73 5.23 -13.50
C PHE A 124 2.17 6.40 -12.69
N ARG A 125 2.21 7.59 -13.29
CA ARG A 125 1.50 8.77 -12.76
C ARG A 125 0.09 8.80 -13.31
N ILE A 126 -0.91 8.99 -12.46
CA ILE A 126 -2.29 9.21 -12.88
C ILE A 126 -2.47 10.68 -13.27
N CYS A 127 -2.89 10.95 -14.50
CA CYS A 127 -3.09 12.32 -15.00
C CYS A 127 -4.54 12.78 -14.93
N ARG A 128 -5.50 11.87 -15.20
CA ARG A 128 -6.94 12.21 -15.24
C ARG A 128 -7.80 10.97 -15.12
N GLU A 129 -8.95 11.09 -14.47
CA GLU A 129 -10.00 10.08 -14.46
C GLU A 129 -11.14 10.41 -15.43
N ALA A 130 -11.62 9.40 -16.16
CA ALA A 130 -12.82 9.49 -17.00
C ALA A 130 -13.57 8.15 -16.98
N GLY A 131 -14.68 8.09 -16.24
CA GLY A 131 -15.46 6.87 -16.07
C GLY A 131 -14.63 5.74 -15.45
N ASN A 132 -14.50 4.62 -16.17
CA ASN A 132 -13.73 3.45 -15.72
C ASN A 132 -12.22 3.52 -16.05
N TRP A 133 -11.77 4.67 -16.57
CA TRP A 133 -10.45 4.81 -17.15
C TRP A 133 -9.63 5.90 -16.48
N TRP A 134 -8.33 5.67 -16.41
CA TRP A 134 -7.34 6.68 -16.09
C TRP A 134 -6.44 6.96 -17.27
N LEU A 135 -6.27 8.24 -17.60
CA LEU A 135 -5.18 8.69 -18.44
C LEU A 135 -3.94 8.71 -17.56
N VAL A 136 -2.89 8.00 -17.97
CA VAL A 136 -1.66 7.82 -17.19
C VAL A 136 -0.43 8.15 -18.02
N GLU A 137 0.66 8.43 -17.34
CA GLU A 137 2.00 8.54 -17.91
C GLU A 137 2.89 7.44 -17.32
N ALA A 138 3.41 6.57 -18.18
CA ALA A 138 4.26 5.43 -17.84
C ALA A 138 5.45 5.39 -18.81
N ASP A 139 6.69 5.45 -18.30
CA ASP A 139 7.91 5.45 -19.12
C ASP A 139 7.90 6.43 -20.31
N GLY A 140 7.37 7.64 -20.09
CA GLY A 140 7.26 8.68 -21.12
C GLY A 140 6.19 8.43 -22.18
N MET A 141 5.41 7.36 -22.05
CA MET A 141 4.21 7.11 -22.85
C MET A 141 2.97 7.57 -22.11
N ARG A 142 2.00 8.11 -22.85
CA ARG A 142 0.71 8.55 -22.32
C ARG A 142 -0.42 7.77 -22.96
N GLY A 143 -1.33 7.24 -22.14
CA GLY A 143 -2.49 6.48 -22.62
C GLY A 143 -3.45 6.11 -21.50
N TRP A 144 -4.50 5.38 -21.84
CA TRP A 144 -5.60 5.05 -20.93
C TRP A 144 -5.47 3.64 -20.37
N VAL A 145 -5.69 3.48 -19.08
CA VAL A 145 -5.75 2.19 -18.39
C VAL A 145 -7.10 2.03 -17.72
N MET A 146 -7.63 0.81 -17.66
CA MET A 146 -8.83 0.51 -16.87
C MET A 146 -8.47 0.45 -15.39
N HIS A 147 -9.00 1.39 -14.60
CA HIS A 147 -8.57 1.55 -13.20
C HIS A 147 -8.97 0.37 -12.30
N ARG A 148 -9.96 -0.45 -12.68
CA ARG A 148 -10.33 -1.69 -11.96
C ARG A 148 -9.19 -2.69 -11.81
N TYR A 149 -8.18 -2.61 -12.68
CA TYR A 149 -7.00 -3.49 -12.69
C TYR A 149 -5.76 -2.81 -12.10
N CYS A 150 -5.93 -1.60 -11.55
CA CYS A 150 -4.84 -0.78 -11.06
C CYS A 150 -4.97 -0.57 -9.55
N MET A 151 -3.81 -0.51 -8.90
CA MET A 151 -3.68 -0.03 -7.54
C MET A 151 -3.34 1.46 -7.55
N VAL A 152 -3.71 2.16 -6.49
CA VAL A 152 -3.32 3.54 -6.21
C VAL A 152 -2.56 3.59 -4.89
N ASN A 153 -1.58 4.47 -4.78
CA ASN A 153 -0.88 4.71 -3.53
C ASN A 153 -1.79 5.47 -2.56
N LEU A 154 -2.21 4.82 -1.48
CA LEU A 154 -3.24 5.33 -0.58
C LEU A 154 -2.92 6.69 0.09
N PRO A 155 -1.67 6.98 0.53
CA PRO A 155 -1.31 8.28 1.09
C PRO A 155 -1.50 9.45 0.11
N ASP A 156 -1.47 9.19 -1.21
CA ASP A 156 -1.69 10.23 -2.21
C ASP A 156 -3.16 10.71 -2.23
N LEU A 157 -4.10 9.92 -1.67
CA LEU A 157 -5.53 10.19 -1.63
C LEU A 157 -6.08 10.48 -0.23
N LEU A 158 -5.52 9.82 0.79
CA LEU A 158 -5.98 9.85 2.19
C LEU A 158 -4.81 10.17 3.15
N PRO A 159 -4.19 11.35 3.05
CA PRO A 159 -3.07 11.74 3.90
C PRO A 159 -3.41 11.92 5.40
N SER A 160 -4.68 11.89 5.82
CA SER A 160 -5.08 11.91 7.24
C SER A 160 -4.98 10.55 7.93
N ILE A 161 -4.77 9.47 7.19
CA ILE A 161 -4.46 8.14 7.76
C ILE A 161 -3.02 8.14 8.28
N VAL A 162 -2.79 7.46 9.40
CA VAL A 162 -1.44 7.20 9.89
C VAL A 162 -0.90 5.93 9.22
N TYR A 163 0.18 6.04 8.46
CA TYR A 163 0.80 4.91 7.79
C TYR A 163 2.00 4.38 8.59
N ARG A 164 1.96 3.10 8.95
CA ARG A 164 2.97 2.39 9.75
C ARG A 164 3.28 1.03 9.12
N VAL A 165 3.78 1.04 7.89
CA VAL A 165 4.14 -0.20 7.19
C VAL A 165 5.42 -0.80 7.78
N ASP A 166 5.31 -1.33 9.00
CA ASP A 166 6.43 -1.79 9.82
C ASP A 166 7.20 -2.93 9.14
N ASN A 167 6.56 -3.74 8.28
CA ASN A 167 7.25 -4.73 7.45
C ASN A 167 8.26 -4.11 6.48
N ALA A 168 8.17 -2.81 6.17
CA ALA A 168 9.14 -2.06 5.37
C ALA A 168 10.22 -1.34 6.19
N LYS A 169 10.20 -1.46 7.53
CA LYS A 169 11.21 -0.84 8.44
C LYS A 169 11.78 -1.81 9.48
N ALA A 170 10.91 -2.43 10.27
CA ALA A 170 11.25 -3.39 11.30
C ALA A 170 10.00 -4.23 11.61
N SER A 171 9.87 -5.39 10.96
CA SER A 171 8.64 -6.19 11.03
C SER A 171 8.20 -6.52 12.46
N LEU A 172 6.90 -6.40 12.72
CA LEU A 172 6.28 -6.74 13.99
C LEU A 172 5.86 -8.21 14.10
N LEU A 173 5.98 -8.99 13.02
CA LEU A 173 5.51 -10.37 12.94
C LEU A 173 6.01 -11.21 14.10
N ARG A 174 5.09 -11.83 14.82
CA ARG A 174 5.34 -12.68 15.98
C ARG A 174 4.40 -13.88 15.95
N SER A 175 4.67 -14.89 16.77
CA SER A 175 3.70 -15.95 17.03
C SER A 175 3.78 -16.38 18.48
N SER A 176 2.64 -16.45 19.15
CA SER A 176 2.51 -16.61 20.61
C SER A 176 3.39 -15.60 21.36
N GLY A 177 3.44 -14.34 20.91
CA GLY A 177 4.29 -13.28 21.47
C GLY A 177 5.80 -13.41 21.18
N LYS A 178 6.26 -14.54 20.62
CA LYS A 178 7.66 -14.79 20.32
C LYS A 178 8.05 -14.20 18.98
N ALA A 179 9.27 -13.67 18.93
CA ALA A 179 9.87 -13.21 17.68
C ALA A 179 10.03 -14.40 16.71
N ILE A 180 9.70 -14.20 15.44
CA ILE A 180 9.93 -15.16 14.36
C ILE A 180 11.33 -14.91 13.79
N PRO A 181 12.27 -15.87 13.92
CA PRO A 181 13.64 -15.70 13.44
C PRO A 181 13.70 -15.33 11.96
N GLY A 182 14.49 -14.31 11.64
CA GLY A 182 14.63 -13.81 10.28
C GLY A 182 13.41 -13.03 9.76
N LEU A 183 12.43 -12.69 10.60
CA LEU A 183 11.35 -11.77 10.26
C LEU A 183 11.29 -10.61 11.25
N THR A 184 11.08 -10.88 12.54
CA THR A 184 10.83 -9.82 13.52
C THR A 184 12.03 -8.86 13.62
N GLY A 185 11.75 -7.57 13.47
CA GLY A 185 12.77 -6.52 13.48
C GLY A 185 13.51 -6.33 12.14
N GLU A 186 13.26 -7.18 11.14
CA GLU A 186 13.88 -7.08 9.81
C GLU A 186 13.04 -6.24 8.85
N VAL A 187 13.68 -5.65 7.85
CA VAL A 187 13.02 -5.08 6.67
C VAL A 187 12.68 -6.24 5.72
N LEU A 188 11.39 -6.39 5.38
CA LEU A 188 10.92 -7.47 4.51
C LEU A 188 10.83 -7.05 3.04
N TYR A 189 10.55 -5.78 2.77
CA TYR A 189 10.53 -5.18 1.43
C TYR A 189 10.70 -3.65 1.53
N GLN A 190 11.09 -3.00 0.43
CA GLN A 190 11.17 -1.54 0.37
C GLN A 190 9.80 -0.96 0.02
N ALA A 191 9.33 0.00 0.82
CA ALA A 191 8.08 0.72 0.59
C ALA A 191 8.05 2.04 1.38
N TYR A 192 9.20 2.70 1.56
CA TYR A 192 9.31 3.98 2.27
C TYR A 192 10.29 4.89 1.54
N GLY A 193 9.87 6.13 1.29
CA GLY A 193 10.71 7.09 0.59
C GLY A 193 10.04 8.46 0.44
N TRP A 194 10.75 9.38 -0.21
CA TRP A 194 10.25 10.71 -0.49
C TRP A 194 9.00 10.66 -1.39
N ASN A 195 7.91 11.27 -0.93
CA ASN A 195 6.69 11.47 -1.69
C ASN A 195 6.62 12.94 -2.15
N PRO A 196 6.85 13.24 -3.45
CA PRO A 196 6.87 14.62 -3.94
C PRO A 196 5.53 15.33 -3.82
N ARG A 197 4.42 14.60 -3.87
CA ARG A 197 3.07 15.15 -3.73
C ARG A 197 2.78 15.67 -2.33
N LEU A 198 3.27 14.96 -1.31
CA LEU A 198 3.04 15.29 0.10
C LEU A 198 4.21 16.05 0.74
N GLU A 199 5.29 16.26 -0.01
CA GLU A 199 6.53 16.93 0.41
C GLU A 199 7.11 16.35 1.71
N ARG A 200 7.08 15.03 1.85
CA ARG A 200 7.62 14.31 3.01
C ARG A 200 8.03 12.89 2.66
N GLU A 201 8.86 12.30 3.51
CA GLU A 201 9.04 10.86 3.53
C GLU A 201 7.73 10.18 3.97
N GLU A 202 7.26 9.23 3.16
CA GLU A 202 5.99 8.54 3.38
C GLU A 202 6.11 7.08 2.91
N PHE A 203 5.21 6.23 3.41
CA PHE A 203 5.11 4.85 2.94
C PHE A 203 4.45 4.75 1.56
N ILE A 204 4.79 3.71 0.81
CA ILE A 204 4.08 3.30 -0.40
C ILE A 204 3.08 2.23 0.01
N VAL A 205 1.78 2.53 -0.13
CA VAL A 205 0.68 1.68 0.33
C VAL A 205 -0.30 1.44 -0.82
N PRO A 206 0.02 0.55 -1.76
CA PRO A 206 -0.83 0.25 -2.90
C PRO A 206 -2.05 -0.56 -2.48
N VAL A 207 -3.23 -0.10 -2.88
CA VAL A 207 -4.51 -0.85 -2.81
C VAL A 207 -5.25 -0.68 -4.13
N LEU A 208 -6.12 -1.62 -4.48
CA LEU A 208 -7.01 -1.46 -5.63
C LEU A 208 -7.87 -0.20 -5.45
N TYR A 209 -8.16 0.49 -6.55
CA TYR A 209 -8.81 1.79 -6.48
C TYR A 209 -10.19 1.76 -5.78
N GLU A 210 -11.00 0.73 -6.07
CA GLU A 210 -12.31 0.58 -5.42
C GLU A 210 -12.18 0.31 -3.91
N MET A 211 -11.12 -0.39 -3.48
CA MET A 211 -10.82 -0.56 -2.06
C MET A 211 -10.43 0.77 -1.42
N ALA A 212 -9.64 1.61 -2.09
CA ALA A 212 -9.27 2.93 -1.58
C ALA A 212 -10.52 3.77 -1.25
N LYS A 213 -11.59 3.67 -2.04
CA LYS A 213 -12.87 4.36 -1.77
C LYS A 213 -13.53 3.87 -0.48
N LYS A 214 -13.50 2.56 -0.21
CA LYS A 214 -14.02 1.99 1.04
C LYS A 214 -13.16 2.39 2.23
N ILE A 215 -11.84 2.41 2.07
CA ILE A 215 -10.95 2.89 3.13
C ILE A 215 -11.19 4.37 3.42
N GLY A 216 -11.42 5.20 2.40
CA GLY A 216 -11.80 6.61 2.57
C GLY A 216 -13.06 6.78 3.42
N LYS A 217 -14.10 5.98 3.17
CA LYS A 217 -15.33 6.00 3.99
C LYS A 217 -15.07 5.56 5.44
N ALA A 218 -14.26 4.52 5.65
CA ALA A 218 -13.90 4.07 6.98
C ALA A 218 -13.10 5.14 7.74
N GLN A 219 -12.15 5.81 7.05
CA GLN A 219 -11.38 6.91 7.62
C GLN A 219 -12.26 8.10 7.98
N GLN A 220 -13.23 8.46 7.14
CA GLN A 220 -14.17 9.54 7.45
C GLN A 220 -14.99 9.22 8.70
N SER A 221 -15.54 8.01 8.80
CA SER A 221 -16.31 7.61 9.99
C SER A 221 -15.44 7.57 11.26
N ALA A 222 -14.18 7.15 11.14
CA ALA A 222 -13.23 7.25 12.26
C ALA A 222 -12.96 8.71 12.65
N ALA A 223 -12.75 9.59 11.66
CA ALA A 223 -12.46 11.00 11.88
C ALA A 223 -13.63 11.75 12.56
N GLU A 224 -14.89 11.41 12.24
CA GLU A 224 -16.09 11.93 12.91
C GLU A 224 -16.08 11.66 14.42
N ASP A 225 -15.53 10.52 14.82
CA ASP A 225 -15.41 10.10 16.22
C ASP A 225 -14.08 10.57 16.87
N GLY A 226 -13.29 11.41 16.17
CA GLY A 226 -11.99 11.90 16.66
C GLY A 226 -10.85 10.90 16.54
N ASN A 227 -11.03 9.85 15.74
CA ASN A 227 -10.05 8.78 15.52
C ASN A 227 -9.38 8.90 14.15
N THR A 228 -8.34 8.09 13.95
CA THR A 228 -7.75 7.84 12.64
C THR A 228 -7.43 6.36 12.49
N LEU A 229 -7.53 5.86 11.26
CA LEU A 229 -6.99 4.54 10.93
C LEU A 229 -5.46 4.57 11.00
N ILE A 230 -4.89 3.47 11.46
CA ILE A 230 -3.44 3.24 11.43
C ILE A 230 -3.18 2.03 10.53
N ILE A 231 -2.71 2.25 9.31
CA ILE A 231 -2.51 1.18 8.33
C ILE A 231 -1.11 0.59 8.45
N TYR A 232 -1.04 -0.71 8.68
CA TYR A 232 0.18 -1.48 8.85
C TYR A 232 0.57 -2.25 7.60
N GLU A 233 -0.38 -2.62 6.76
CA GLU A 233 -0.08 -3.32 5.52
C GLU A 233 -1.22 -3.22 4.52
N ALA A 234 -0.87 -3.28 3.24
CA ALA A 234 -1.79 -3.36 2.12
C ALA A 234 -1.23 -4.36 1.10
N PHE A 235 -0.69 -3.93 -0.03
CA PHE A 235 0.06 -4.82 -0.92
C PHE A 235 1.30 -5.40 -0.23
N ARG A 236 1.42 -6.74 -0.25
CA ARG A 236 2.58 -7.51 0.22
C ARG A 236 3.10 -8.37 -0.94
N PRO A 237 4.40 -8.29 -1.31
CA PRO A 237 4.97 -9.14 -2.36
C PRO A 237 4.83 -10.64 -2.06
N TYR A 238 4.62 -11.45 -3.10
CA TYR A 238 4.45 -12.90 -2.96
C TYR A 238 5.65 -13.59 -2.30
N GLU A 239 6.86 -13.15 -2.65
CA GLU A 239 8.09 -13.69 -2.07
C GLU A 239 8.15 -13.49 -0.55
N VAL A 240 7.70 -12.31 -0.08
CA VAL A 240 7.60 -12.01 1.35
C VAL A 240 6.59 -12.92 2.02
N GLN A 241 5.40 -13.12 1.43
CA GLN A 241 4.39 -14.06 1.96
C GLN A 241 4.96 -15.47 2.14
N ARG A 242 5.71 -15.97 1.15
CA ARG A 242 6.33 -17.29 1.20
C ARG A 242 7.40 -17.39 2.29
N ARG A 243 8.19 -16.32 2.49
CA ARG A 243 9.17 -16.24 3.58
C ARG A 243 8.47 -16.25 4.95
N ILE A 244 7.34 -15.55 5.08
CA ILE A 244 6.55 -15.55 6.33
C ILE A 244 6.07 -16.95 6.68
N ALA A 245 5.42 -17.63 5.72
CA ALA A 245 4.94 -19.00 5.90
C ALA A 245 6.06 -19.96 6.30
N ALA A 246 7.17 -19.97 5.56
CA ALA A 246 8.30 -20.85 5.85
C ALA A 246 8.94 -20.59 7.22
N SER A 247 9.01 -19.32 7.65
CA SER A 247 9.62 -18.97 8.93
C SER A 247 8.70 -19.30 10.12
N LEU A 248 7.38 -19.15 9.96
CA LEU A 248 6.41 -19.60 10.96
C LEU A 248 6.43 -21.12 11.10
N GLU A 249 6.41 -21.86 9.98
CA GLU A 249 6.52 -23.32 9.97
C GLU A 249 7.79 -23.79 10.70
N ALA A 250 8.93 -23.15 10.43
CA ALA A 250 10.19 -23.45 11.11
C ALA A 250 10.14 -23.15 12.61
N LEU A 251 9.51 -22.05 13.03
CA LEU A 251 9.35 -21.71 14.44
C LEU A 251 8.43 -22.69 15.17
N MET A 252 7.30 -23.06 14.56
CA MET A 252 6.37 -24.06 15.11
C MET A 252 7.07 -25.42 15.29
N ALA A 253 7.96 -25.81 14.38
CA ALA A 253 8.72 -27.05 14.51
C ALA A 253 9.74 -27.01 15.66
N ALA A 254 10.23 -25.82 16.02
CA ALA A 254 11.25 -25.62 17.05
C ALA A 254 10.66 -25.31 18.44
N ASP A 255 9.44 -24.79 18.53
CA ASP A 255 8.86 -24.26 19.76
C ASP A 255 7.43 -24.76 19.97
N ALA A 256 7.24 -25.57 21.03
CA ALA A 256 5.96 -26.22 21.33
C ALA A 256 4.84 -25.23 21.72
N GLU A 257 5.19 -24.09 22.34
CA GLU A 257 4.20 -23.07 22.71
C GLU A 257 3.70 -22.31 21.48
N VAL A 258 4.57 -22.10 20.50
CA VAL A 258 4.18 -21.55 19.18
C VAL A 258 3.30 -22.55 18.45
N LEU A 259 3.71 -23.83 18.39
CA LEU A 259 2.92 -24.88 17.77
C LEU A 259 1.51 -24.99 18.37
N GLU A 260 1.40 -24.94 19.70
CA GLU A 260 0.12 -24.99 20.43
C GLU A 260 -0.71 -23.72 20.23
N GLY A 261 -0.08 -22.54 20.28
CA GLY A 261 -0.78 -21.26 20.07
C GLY A 261 -1.36 -21.10 18.66
N VAL A 262 -0.65 -21.61 17.65
CA VAL A 262 -1.13 -21.67 16.26
C VAL A 262 -2.20 -22.74 16.06
N ASN A 263 -2.01 -23.94 16.65
CA ASN A 263 -2.94 -25.07 16.50
C ASN A 263 -3.89 -25.24 17.68
N ARG A 264 -4.41 -24.12 18.21
CA ARG A 264 -5.45 -24.15 19.24
C ARG A 264 -6.80 -24.36 18.58
N GLY A 265 -7.27 -25.62 18.57
CA GLY A 265 -8.56 -25.98 18.00
C GLY A 265 -9.69 -25.03 18.45
N PRO A 266 -10.52 -24.51 17.52
CA PRO A 266 -10.69 -24.93 16.12
C PRO A 266 -9.69 -24.32 15.11
N TRP A 267 -8.69 -23.56 15.57
CA TRP A 267 -7.70 -22.89 14.72
C TRP A 267 -6.54 -23.80 14.32
N SER A 268 -5.90 -23.46 13.21
CA SER A 268 -4.73 -24.13 12.64
C SER A 268 -3.92 -23.12 11.81
N GLU A 269 -2.69 -23.48 11.45
CA GLU A 269 -1.75 -22.61 10.72
C GLU A 269 -2.35 -21.84 9.55
N GLY A 270 -3.17 -22.50 8.72
CA GLY A 270 -3.76 -21.90 7.52
C GLY A 270 -4.71 -20.72 7.80
N TRP A 271 -5.07 -20.48 9.06
CA TRP A 271 -5.84 -19.31 9.49
C TRP A 271 -4.97 -18.06 9.71
N PHE A 272 -3.70 -18.23 10.05
CA PHE A 272 -2.81 -17.11 10.41
C PHE A 272 -1.76 -16.85 9.34
N VAL A 273 -1.53 -17.80 8.43
CA VAL A 273 -0.64 -17.57 7.30
C VAL A 273 -1.13 -18.26 6.04
N ALA A 274 -1.28 -17.47 4.97
CA ALA A 274 -1.53 -18.02 3.65
C ALA A 274 -0.25 -18.71 3.14
N THR A 275 -0.35 -20.01 2.84
CA THR A 275 0.77 -20.78 2.27
C THR A 275 0.90 -20.64 0.74
N ARG A 276 -0.07 -19.96 0.11
CA ARG A 276 -0.11 -19.65 -1.34
C ARG A 276 -0.26 -18.14 -1.57
N ILE A 277 -1.23 -17.74 -2.38
CA ILE A 277 -1.55 -16.35 -2.66
C ILE A 277 -2.45 -15.86 -1.52
N SER A 278 -2.05 -14.78 -0.86
CA SER A 278 -2.88 -14.02 0.08
C SER A 278 -3.64 -12.93 -0.67
N ASN A 279 -4.65 -12.38 -0.01
CA ASN A 279 -5.44 -11.27 -0.52
C ASN A 279 -4.61 -9.97 -0.62
N HIS A 280 -3.56 -9.84 0.21
CA HIS A 280 -2.59 -8.73 0.12
C HIS A 280 -1.90 -8.65 -1.24
N GLN A 281 -1.45 -9.78 -1.82
CA GLN A 281 -0.84 -9.79 -3.17
C GLN A 281 -1.78 -9.28 -4.27
N ARG A 282 -3.09 -9.30 -4.01
CA ARG A 282 -4.13 -8.92 -4.96
C ARG A 282 -4.61 -7.48 -4.76
N GLY A 283 -4.13 -6.78 -3.74
CA GLY A 283 -4.45 -5.38 -3.49
C GLY A 283 -5.85 -5.12 -2.93
N TYR A 284 -6.58 -6.15 -2.47
CA TYR A 284 -7.90 -6.00 -1.84
C TYR A 284 -7.91 -6.32 -0.33
N ALA A 285 -6.76 -6.34 0.32
CA ALA A 285 -6.66 -6.52 1.75
C ALA A 285 -5.82 -5.43 2.41
N ILE A 286 -6.19 -5.09 3.64
CA ILE A 286 -5.41 -4.23 4.53
C ILE A 286 -5.31 -4.85 5.92
N ASP A 287 -4.19 -4.59 6.57
CA ASP A 287 -4.00 -4.79 8.01
C ASP A 287 -3.99 -3.42 8.66
N VAL A 288 -4.93 -3.18 9.58
CA VAL A 288 -5.25 -1.85 10.11
C VAL A 288 -5.57 -1.90 11.60
N SER A 289 -5.22 -0.83 12.29
CA SER A 289 -5.55 -0.55 13.69
C SER A 289 -6.27 0.81 13.80
N LEU A 290 -6.56 1.24 15.03
CA LEU A 290 -7.29 2.46 15.33
C LEU A 290 -6.56 3.25 16.42
N GLY A 291 -6.48 4.58 16.26
CA GLY A 291 -5.96 5.46 17.29
C GLY A 291 -6.78 6.73 17.46
N ALA A 292 -6.74 7.29 18.67
CA ALA A 292 -7.27 8.62 18.95
C ALA A 292 -6.33 9.68 18.37
N VAL A 293 -6.87 10.67 17.66
CA VAL A 293 -6.06 11.78 17.16
C VAL A 293 -5.62 12.67 18.32
N THR A 294 -4.31 12.82 18.51
CA THR A 294 -3.71 13.67 19.55
C THR A 294 -3.00 14.90 18.97
N GLY A 295 -2.68 14.87 17.67
CA GLY A 295 -2.09 16.00 16.95
C GLY A 295 -2.55 16.06 15.49
N ARG A 296 -2.85 17.26 15.01
CA ARG A 296 -3.15 17.52 13.60
C ARG A 296 -2.64 18.88 13.17
N GLU A 297 -2.32 18.99 11.89
CA GLU A 297 -2.01 20.26 11.22
C GLU A 297 -2.70 20.30 9.86
N GLU A 298 -2.93 21.51 9.35
CA GLU A 298 -3.32 21.70 7.95
C GLU A 298 -2.06 21.57 7.08
N SER A 299 -2.21 20.92 5.93
CA SER A 299 -1.16 20.79 4.92
C SER A 299 -1.76 20.94 3.53
N ARG A 300 -0.90 21.01 2.51
CA ARG A 300 -1.28 21.31 1.14
C ARG A 300 -0.60 20.40 0.13
N SER A 301 -1.25 20.23 -1.01
CA SER A 301 -0.69 19.61 -2.21
C SER A 301 -1.26 20.33 -3.43
N GLY A 302 -0.47 21.20 -4.05
CA GLY A 302 -1.01 22.20 -4.98
C GLY A 302 -2.03 23.09 -4.27
N SER A 303 -3.15 23.39 -4.93
CA SER A 303 -4.25 24.21 -4.40
C SER A 303 -5.15 23.48 -3.39
N TYR A 304 -4.88 22.20 -3.12
CA TYR A 304 -5.72 21.39 -2.23
C TYR A 304 -5.21 21.38 -0.80
N VAL A 305 -6.11 21.68 0.14
CA VAL A 305 -5.87 21.62 1.59
C VAL A 305 -6.34 20.28 2.16
N TYR A 306 -5.59 19.75 3.13
CA TYR A 306 -5.97 18.52 3.83
C TYR A 306 -5.48 18.51 5.29
N SER A 307 -6.14 17.71 6.13
CA SER A 307 -5.72 17.51 7.53
C SER A 307 -4.66 16.42 7.61
N ARG A 308 -3.44 16.78 8.00
CA ARG A 308 -2.38 15.83 8.32
C ARG A 308 -2.43 15.48 9.80
N ILE A 309 -2.53 14.20 10.11
CA ILE A 309 -2.38 13.72 11.49
C ILE A 309 -0.89 13.64 11.81
N THR A 310 -0.47 14.39 12.83
CA THR A 310 0.94 14.45 13.27
C THR A 310 1.22 13.54 14.45
N ASP A 311 0.18 13.19 15.22
CA ASP A 311 0.26 12.26 16.33
C ASP A 311 -1.08 11.55 16.56
N ALA A 312 -1.01 10.27 16.92
CA ALA A 312 -2.17 9.47 17.27
C ALA A 312 -1.82 8.46 18.36
N ALA A 313 -2.66 8.37 19.39
CA ALA A 313 -2.56 7.35 20.43
C ALA A 313 -3.32 6.10 19.99
N GLU A 314 -2.59 5.08 19.53
CA GLU A 314 -3.17 3.78 19.18
C GLU A 314 -3.87 3.15 20.39
N TYR A 315 -5.06 2.61 20.16
CA TYR A 315 -5.86 1.97 21.21
C TYR A 315 -5.30 0.60 21.60
N GLU A 316 -5.69 0.14 22.79
CA GLU A 316 -5.46 -1.26 23.16
C GLU A 316 -6.30 -2.18 22.27
N MET A 317 -5.60 -3.09 21.60
CA MET A 317 -6.17 -4.07 20.69
C MET A 317 -6.02 -5.50 21.26
N PRO A 318 -6.76 -6.49 20.74
CA PRO A 318 -6.81 -7.84 21.30
C PRO A 318 -5.44 -8.52 21.47
N SER A 319 -4.50 -8.18 20.59
CA SER A 319 -3.11 -8.63 20.61
C SER A 319 -2.22 -7.58 19.94
N PRO A 320 -0.87 -7.69 20.03
CA PRO A 320 0.01 -6.92 19.16
C PRO A 320 -0.30 -7.15 17.68
N MET A 321 -0.09 -6.12 16.85
CA MET A 321 -0.23 -6.24 15.40
C MET A 321 0.64 -7.36 14.83
N HIS A 322 0.11 -8.08 13.84
CA HIS A 322 0.77 -9.19 13.14
C HIS A 322 1.15 -10.39 14.04
N GLU A 323 0.36 -10.64 15.09
CA GLU A 323 0.43 -11.84 15.92
C GLU A 323 -0.16 -13.08 15.21
N LEU A 324 0.70 -13.98 14.75
CA LEU A 324 0.30 -15.17 13.99
C LEU A 324 -0.07 -16.34 14.92
N SER A 325 -1.11 -16.18 15.73
CA SER A 325 -1.64 -17.25 16.60
C SER A 325 -3.09 -17.00 17.02
N ALA A 326 -3.69 -17.95 17.74
CA ALA A 326 -5.05 -17.83 18.26
C ALA A 326 -5.27 -16.64 19.21
N ALA A 327 -4.22 -15.93 19.63
CA ALA A 327 -4.35 -14.67 20.38
C ALA A 327 -4.98 -13.53 19.54
N ALA A 328 -4.86 -13.58 18.22
CA ALA A 328 -5.32 -12.53 17.31
C ALA A 328 -6.77 -12.68 16.82
N VAL A 329 -7.43 -13.79 17.17
CA VAL A 329 -8.73 -14.16 16.61
C VAL A 329 -9.80 -13.12 16.96
N CYS A 330 -10.64 -12.81 15.97
CA CYS A 330 -11.72 -11.84 16.09
C CYS A 330 -13.04 -12.51 16.51
N PHE A 331 -13.24 -13.77 16.15
CA PHE A 331 -14.46 -14.54 16.47
C PHE A 331 -14.12 -15.81 17.23
N GLU A 332 -15.10 -16.39 17.95
CA GLU A 332 -14.90 -17.65 18.67
C GLU A 332 -14.68 -18.84 17.73
N ASN A 333 -15.29 -18.80 16.54
CA ASN A 333 -15.26 -19.88 15.56
C ASN A 333 -14.70 -19.40 14.22
N PRO A 334 -14.05 -20.29 13.45
CA PRO A 334 -13.50 -19.91 12.17
C PRO A 334 -14.59 -19.64 11.13
N ILE A 335 -14.34 -18.64 10.29
CA ILE A 335 -15.24 -18.22 9.21
C ILE A 335 -14.39 -18.04 7.96
N SER A 336 -14.84 -18.63 6.84
CA SER A 336 -14.14 -18.50 5.57
C SER A 336 -13.95 -17.03 5.21
N SER A 337 -12.73 -16.65 4.81
CA SER A 337 -12.39 -15.28 4.40
C SER A 337 -13.20 -14.77 3.21
N GLY A 338 -13.88 -15.68 2.49
CA GLY A 338 -14.76 -15.34 1.38
C GLY A 338 -16.24 -15.25 1.71
N ASP A 339 -16.64 -15.53 2.95
CA ASP A 339 -18.04 -15.51 3.38
C ASP A 339 -18.46 -14.08 3.79
N ARG A 340 -19.47 -13.55 3.10
CA ARG A 340 -19.98 -12.18 3.28
C ARG A 340 -20.95 -12.03 4.44
N GLU A 341 -21.51 -13.14 4.93
CA GLU A 341 -22.67 -13.13 5.81
C GLU A 341 -22.39 -13.78 7.16
N ALA A 342 -21.60 -14.86 7.20
CA ALA A 342 -21.41 -15.65 8.41
C ALA A 342 -20.84 -14.85 9.60
N TRP A 343 -19.97 -13.87 9.34
CA TRP A 343 -19.39 -13.03 10.39
C TRP A 343 -20.42 -12.12 11.07
N LYS A 344 -21.51 -11.74 10.39
CA LYS A 344 -22.52 -10.81 10.94
C LYS A 344 -23.28 -11.37 12.14
N THR A 345 -23.34 -12.69 12.26
CA THR A 345 -23.98 -13.39 13.38
C THR A 345 -23.00 -14.18 14.25
N ALA A 346 -21.70 -14.05 13.99
CA ALA A 346 -20.67 -14.77 14.73
C ALA A 346 -20.45 -14.15 16.11
N ALA A 347 -20.19 -15.01 17.10
CA ALA A 347 -19.80 -14.55 18.42
C ALA A 347 -18.37 -13.97 18.37
N PRO A 348 -18.15 -12.73 18.85
CA PRO A 348 -16.81 -12.16 18.94
C PRO A 348 -15.96 -12.95 19.93
N ALA A 349 -14.65 -13.03 19.69
CA ALA A 349 -13.72 -13.63 20.62
C ALA A 349 -13.70 -12.84 21.95
N GLN A 350 -13.45 -13.54 23.06
CA GLN A 350 -13.42 -12.91 24.39
C GLN A 350 -12.34 -11.83 24.55
N THR A 351 -11.31 -11.87 23.70
CA THR A 351 -10.21 -10.90 23.65
C THR A 351 -10.55 -9.65 22.84
N MET A 352 -11.68 -9.61 22.14
CA MET A 352 -12.09 -8.44 21.36
C MET A 352 -12.28 -7.22 22.26
N THR A 353 -11.49 -6.18 22.01
CA THR A 353 -11.59 -4.92 22.74
C THR A 353 -12.72 -4.06 22.16
N PRO A 354 -13.24 -3.06 22.91
CA PRO A 354 -14.17 -2.07 22.37
C PRO A 354 -13.60 -1.34 21.15
N ALA A 355 -12.30 -1.03 21.14
CA ALA A 355 -11.63 -0.36 20.03
C ALA A 355 -11.55 -1.24 18.78
N ALA A 356 -11.24 -2.54 18.91
CA ALA A 356 -11.26 -3.46 17.77
C ALA A 356 -12.67 -3.66 17.22
N SER A 357 -13.69 -3.67 18.09
CA SER A 357 -15.09 -3.73 17.66
C SER A 357 -15.51 -2.46 16.92
N LEU A 358 -15.02 -1.30 17.37
CA LEU A 358 -15.23 0.00 16.72
C LEU A 358 -14.55 0.07 15.36
N LEU A 359 -13.30 -0.37 15.25
CA LEU A 359 -12.59 -0.51 13.99
C LEU A 359 -13.35 -1.43 13.01
N GLN A 360 -13.78 -2.60 13.48
CA GLN A 360 -14.58 -3.51 12.66
C GLN A 360 -15.85 -2.84 12.15
N ARG A 361 -16.54 -2.06 12.98
CA ARG A 361 -17.71 -1.30 12.55
C ARG A 361 -17.39 -0.33 11.43
N TYR A 362 -16.37 0.54 11.58
CA TYR A 362 -15.99 1.49 10.52
C TYR A 362 -15.70 0.79 9.20
N CYS A 363 -14.93 -0.30 9.25
CA CYS A 363 -14.55 -1.05 8.06
C CYS A 363 -15.75 -1.76 7.41
N THR A 364 -16.63 -2.36 8.21
CA THR A 364 -17.78 -3.12 7.70
C THR A 364 -18.91 -2.24 7.20
N GLU A 365 -19.17 -1.11 7.85
CA GLU A 365 -20.11 -0.07 7.38
C GLU A 365 -19.61 0.55 6.06
N ALA A 366 -18.29 0.62 5.86
CA ALA A 366 -17.69 1.00 4.58
C ALA A 366 -17.73 -0.11 3.51
N GLY A 367 -18.21 -1.31 3.84
CA GLY A 367 -18.38 -2.42 2.90
C GLY A 367 -17.19 -3.37 2.77
N MET A 368 -16.27 -3.38 3.75
CA MET A 368 -15.22 -4.39 3.86
C MET A 368 -15.67 -5.57 4.74
N SER A 369 -14.97 -6.70 4.66
CA SER A 369 -15.28 -7.92 5.43
C SER A 369 -14.10 -8.30 6.34
N PRO A 370 -14.32 -8.55 7.64
CA PRO A 370 -13.25 -8.92 8.57
C PRO A 370 -12.77 -10.36 8.31
N LEU A 371 -11.51 -10.64 8.66
CA LEU A 371 -11.01 -12.01 8.74
C LEU A 371 -11.21 -12.58 10.15
N ALA A 372 -11.63 -13.85 10.24
CA ALA A 372 -12.00 -14.43 11.53
C ALA A 372 -10.82 -14.59 12.50
N SER A 373 -9.64 -14.85 11.94
CA SER A 373 -8.42 -15.18 12.66
C SER A 373 -7.56 -13.97 13.02
N GLU A 374 -7.88 -12.79 12.50
CA GLU A 374 -7.02 -11.61 12.59
C GLU A 374 -7.89 -10.37 12.77
N TRP A 375 -7.93 -9.81 13.98
CA TRP A 375 -8.76 -8.64 14.30
C TRP A 375 -8.44 -7.38 13.47
N TRP A 376 -7.22 -7.28 12.92
CA TRP A 376 -6.75 -6.16 12.11
C TRP A 376 -7.03 -6.30 10.61
N HIS A 377 -7.41 -7.48 10.12
CA HIS A 377 -7.41 -7.77 8.69
C HIS A 377 -8.79 -7.61 8.07
N PHE A 378 -8.86 -6.81 7.01
CA PHE A 378 -10.11 -6.55 6.27
C PHE A 378 -9.92 -6.73 4.77
N ASN A 379 -10.91 -7.36 4.15
CA ASN A 379 -10.96 -7.64 2.74
C ASN A 379 -12.03 -6.82 2.03
N ASP A 380 -11.74 -6.38 0.81
CA ASP A 380 -12.75 -5.96 -0.16
C ASP A 380 -13.09 -7.12 -1.11
N LEU A 381 -14.17 -7.85 -0.76
CA LEU A 381 -14.63 -8.97 -1.56
C LEU A 381 -15.27 -8.54 -2.90
N ASP A 382 -15.69 -7.27 -3.05
CA ASP A 382 -16.21 -6.77 -4.32
C ASP A 382 -15.07 -6.60 -5.32
N CYS A 383 -13.92 -6.07 -4.86
CA CYS A 383 -12.69 -6.05 -5.66
C CYS A 383 -12.25 -7.47 -6.08
N ARG A 384 -12.30 -8.43 -5.15
CA ARG A 384 -12.00 -9.85 -5.45
C ARG A 384 -12.88 -10.37 -6.58
N ASP A 385 -14.19 -10.16 -6.47
CA ASP A 385 -15.16 -10.67 -7.43
C ASP A 385 -15.02 -9.95 -8.79
N ALA A 386 -14.73 -8.65 -8.78
CA ALA A 386 -14.48 -7.86 -9.99
C ALA A 386 -13.20 -8.26 -10.74
N LEU A 387 -12.14 -8.68 -10.03
CA LEU A 387 -10.93 -9.20 -10.66
C LEU A 387 -11.11 -10.64 -11.17
N GLY A 388 -11.87 -11.47 -10.46
CA GLY A 388 -12.14 -12.85 -10.84
C GLY A 388 -10.87 -13.65 -11.14
N GLU A 389 -10.84 -14.35 -12.27
CA GLU A 389 -9.71 -15.16 -12.71
C GLU A 389 -8.49 -14.32 -13.14
N GLN A 390 -8.67 -13.02 -13.38
CA GLN A 390 -7.58 -12.13 -13.79
C GLN A 390 -6.75 -11.65 -12.60
N ALA A 391 -7.20 -11.89 -11.36
CA ALA A 391 -6.52 -11.42 -10.16
C ALA A 391 -5.03 -11.77 -10.13
N GLY A 392 -4.19 -10.76 -9.86
CA GLY A 392 -2.74 -10.89 -9.83
C GLY A 392 -2.23 -11.89 -8.79
N THR A 393 -0.97 -12.30 -8.97
CA THR A 393 -0.29 -13.21 -8.03
C THR A 393 0.60 -12.45 -7.03
N GLY A 394 0.80 -11.14 -7.23
CA GLY A 394 1.71 -10.30 -6.44
C GLY A 394 3.17 -10.68 -6.55
N GLN A 395 3.59 -11.36 -7.62
CA GLN A 395 4.98 -11.75 -7.88
C GLN A 395 5.81 -10.58 -8.43
N PHE A 396 5.75 -9.45 -7.75
CA PHE A 396 6.46 -8.22 -8.06
C PHE A 396 6.65 -7.40 -6.77
N PHE A 397 7.52 -6.40 -6.84
CA PHE A 397 7.73 -5.43 -5.77
C PHE A 397 7.24 -4.06 -6.25
N ILE A 398 6.82 -3.22 -5.29
CA ILE A 398 6.48 -1.81 -5.54
C ILE A 398 7.31 -0.99 -4.55
N ASP A 399 8.30 -0.26 -5.07
CA ASP A 399 9.29 0.48 -4.29
C ASP A 399 9.56 1.90 -4.80
N ALA A 400 8.79 2.36 -5.80
CA ALA A 400 8.95 3.67 -6.41
C ALA A 400 7.66 4.51 -6.30
N VAL A 401 7.83 5.82 -6.12
CA VAL A 401 6.75 6.83 -6.11
C VAL A 401 6.74 7.57 -7.45
N TYR A 402 5.56 7.82 -7.99
CA TYR A 402 5.33 8.54 -9.26
C TYR A 402 4.46 9.78 -9.06
N SER A 403 4.10 10.07 -7.82
CA SER A 403 3.16 11.13 -7.49
C SER A 403 3.80 12.50 -7.56
N VAL A 404 2.96 13.46 -7.91
CA VAL A 404 3.25 14.88 -7.96
C VAL A 404 2.06 15.63 -7.35
N PRO A 405 2.27 16.88 -6.89
CA PRO A 405 1.16 17.76 -6.56
C PRO A 405 0.16 17.79 -7.74
N PRO A 406 -1.14 17.69 -7.48
CA PRO A 406 -2.14 17.77 -8.54
C PRO A 406 -2.07 19.13 -9.24
N GLU A 407 -2.19 19.12 -10.57
CA GLU A 407 -2.33 20.33 -11.38
C GLU A 407 -3.82 20.74 -11.40
N ASP A 408 -4.09 22.04 -11.28
CA ASP A 408 -5.43 22.59 -11.50
C ASP A 408 -5.74 22.51 -13.01
N PHE A 409 -6.83 21.83 -13.38
CA PHE A 409 -7.23 21.59 -14.79
C PHE A 409 -8.48 22.36 -15.20
#